data_AF-A0A9X1KCX2-F1
#
_entry.id   AF-A0A9X1KCX2-F1
#
_cell.length_a   1.000
_cell.length_b   1.000
_cell.length_c   1.000
_cell.angle_alpha   90.00
_cell.angle_beta   90.00
_cell.angle_gamma   90.00
#
_symmetry.space_group_name_H-M   'P 1'
#
loop_
_entity.id
_entity.type
_entity.pdbx_description
1 polymer ?
#
loop_
_entity_poly.entity_id
_entity_poly.type
_entity_poly.pdbx_seq_one_letter_code
_entity_poly.pdbx_strand_id
1 'polypeptide(L)'
;MEAVGYHGFLPGCLTKRCKIGLSRNPQLRLQNFHDNQPPCDIQIIKTIYVEDMAAVEAKLHKQFKYCNVKLAKSKEWFDLNPVDLMRVNLAFSRYSSHVIADISPVKISFGLLGIAVLIMALIATQTTPKQQQLEIKPIVERGVNL
;
A
#
# COMPACT_ATOMS: atom_id res chain seq x y z
N MET A 1 4.68 -14.16 5.05
CA MET A 1 6.07 -14.20 4.55
C MET A 1 6.06 -13.91 3.06
N GLU A 2 7.13 -13.38 2.49
CA GLU A 2 7.31 -13.09 1.06
C GLU A 2 8.55 -13.81 0.55
N ALA A 3 8.47 -14.37 -0.66
CA ALA A 3 9.61 -14.87 -1.41
C ALA A 3 10.16 -13.73 -2.29
N VAL A 4 11.28 -13.16 -1.89
CA VAL A 4 11.88 -11.97 -2.53
C VAL A 4 12.35 -12.32 -3.94
N GLY A 5 12.04 -11.45 -4.90
CA GLY A 5 12.42 -11.62 -6.31
C GLY A 5 11.68 -12.75 -7.05
N TYR A 6 10.74 -13.43 -6.39
CA TYR A 6 9.89 -14.44 -7.02
C TYR A 6 8.58 -13.82 -7.49
N HIS A 7 8.49 -13.58 -8.79
CA HIS A 7 7.28 -13.11 -9.49
C HIS A 7 6.59 -14.33 -10.14
N GLY A 8 5.27 -14.28 -10.28
CA GLY A 8 4.50 -15.30 -11.01
C GLY A 8 4.91 -15.42 -12.48
N PHE A 9 4.43 -16.47 -13.17
CA PHE A 9 4.74 -16.78 -14.59
C PHE A 9 4.31 -15.68 -15.58
N LEU A 10 3.53 -14.69 -15.14
CA LEU A 10 3.15 -13.52 -15.95
C LEU A 10 4.11 -12.34 -15.69
N PRO A 11 4.62 -11.67 -16.74
CA PRO A 11 5.51 -10.53 -16.62
C PRO A 11 4.73 -9.33 -16.07
N GLY A 12 4.96 -9.00 -14.81
CA GLY A 12 4.37 -7.84 -14.16
C GLY A 12 5.13 -7.56 -12.86
N CYS A 13 5.90 -6.48 -12.85
CA CYS A 13 6.80 -6.07 -11.76
C CYS A 13 6.10 -5.77 -10.41
N LEU A 14 4.80 -6.05 -10.28
CA LEU A 14 3.95 -5.64 -9.17
C LEU A 14 3.36 -6.81 -8.38
N THR A 15 3.55 -8.06 -8.84
CA THR A 15 3.03 -9.24 -8.14
C THR A 15 4.06 -9.79 -7.18
N LYS A 16 3.66 -10.01 -5.93
CA LYS A 16 4.49 -10.59 -4.87
C LYS A 16 4.05 -12.00 -4.56
N ARG A 17 5.01 -12.94 -4.51
CA ARG A 17 4.76 -14.29 -4.02
C ARG A 17 4.81 -14.33 -2.50
N CYS A 18 3.64 -14.47 -1.89
CA CYS A 18 3.48 -14.43 -0.45
C CYS A 18 2.97 -15.75 0.10
N LYS A 19 3.41 -16.08 1.30
CA LYS A 19 2.91 -17.20 2.10
C LYS A 19 2.10 -16.68 3.28
N ILE A 20 0.87 -17.16 3.40
CA ILE A 20 0.02 -16.98 4.59
C ILE A 20 0.08 -18.30 5.35
N GLY A 21 0.66 -18.28 6.56
CA GLY A 21 0.86 -19.49 7.33
C GLY A 21 0.78 -19.22 8.83
N LEU A 22 0.29 -20.19 9.60
CA LEU A 22 0.36 -20.14 11.07
C LEU A 22 1.76 -20.50 11.59
N SER A 23 2.16 -19.84 12.70
CA SER A 23 3.35 -20.22 13.45
C SER A 23 3.26 -19.69 14.88
N ARG A 24 3.67 -20.52 15.85
CA ARG A 24 3.90 -20.08 17.25
C ARG A 24 5.22 -19.34 17.41
N ASN A 25 6.19 -19.62 16.53
CA ASN A 25 7.48 -18.94 16.49
C ASN A 25 7.80 -18.59 15.02
N PRO A 26 7.42 -17.39 14.55
CA PRO A 26 7.62 -16.98 13.17
C PRO A 26 9.09 -16.99 12.73
N GLN A 27 9.99 -16.59 13.62
CA GLN A 27 11.44 -16.48 13.36
C GLN A 27 12.08 -17.86 13.18
N LEU A 28 11.75 -18.82 14.06
CA LEU A 28 12.21 -20.20 13.89
C LEU A 28 11.66 -20.81 12.59
N ARG A 29 10.41 -20.51 12.25
CA ARG A 29 9.82 -20.95 10.97
C ARG A 29 10.55 -20.32 9.78
N LEU A 30 10.92 -19.05 9.86
CA LEU A 30 11.72 -18.38 8.83
C LEU A 30 13.11 -19.02 8.70
N GLN A 31 13.79 -19.27 9.81
CA GLN A 31 15.09 -19.95 9.80
C GLN A 31 14.99 -21.33 9.14
N ASN A 32 13.98 -22.13 9.52
CA ASN A 32 13.74 -23.43 8.88
C ASN A 32 13.50 -23.32 7.37
N PHE A 33 12.93 -22.22 6.87
CA PHE A 33 12.80 -21.99 5.43
C PHE A 33 14.17 -21.76 4.78
N HIS A 34 15.02 -20.92 5.38
CA HIS A 34 16.38 -20.69 4.88
C HIS A 34 17.25 -21.95 4.92
N ASP A 35 17.10 -22.77 5.96
CA ASP A 35 17.91 -23.99 6.14
C ASP A 35 17.54 -25.11 5.17
N ASN A 36 16.27 -25.15 4.71
CA ASN A 36 15.73 -26.31 3.97
C ASN A 36 15.28 -26.01 2.54
N GLN A 37 15.22 -24.75 2.09
CA GLN A 37 14.80 -24.40 0.73
C GLN A 37 15.95 -23.81 -0.11
N PRO A 38 16.05 -24.17 -1.42
CA PRO A 38 17.06 -23.66 -2.35
C PRO A 38 16.91 -22.13 -2.58
N PRO A 39 17.86 -21.43 -3.26
CA PRO A 39 18.21 -20.03 -2.99
C PRO A 39 17.08 -19.06 -3.34
N CYS A 40 16.21 -18.84 -2.37
CA CYS A 40 15.18 -17.82 -2.40
C CYS A 40 15.20 -17.15 -1.04
N ASP A 41 15.47 -15.85 -1.05
CA ASP A 41 15.38 -15.04 0.14
C ASP A 41 13.91 -14.94 0.54
N ILE A 42 13.62 -15.39 1.76
CA ILE A 42 12.29 -15.28 2.34
C ILE A 42 12.36 -14.25 3.46
N GLN A 43 11.34 -13.42 3.59
CA GLN A 43 11.24 -12.48 4.70
C GLN A 43 9.84 -12.49 5.33
N ILE A 44 9.78 -12.22 6.63
CA ILE A 44 8.52 -11.96 7.31
C ILE A 44 8.13 -10.51 7.01
N ILE A 45 7.01 -10.33 6.31
CA ILE A 45 6.45 -9.00 5.99
C ILE A 45 5.45 -8.51 7.03
N LYS A 46 4.78 -9.43 7.73
CA LYS A 46 3.76 -9.14 8.74
C LYS A 46 3.50 -10.37 9.60
N THR A 47 3.35 -10.15 10.89
CA THR A 47 2.89 -11.12 11.89
C THR A 47 1.67 -10.54 12.58
N ILE A 48 0.64 -11.36 12.81
CA ILE A 48 -0.49 -10.99 13.65
C ILE A 48 -0.66 -12.05 14.73
N TYR A 49 -1.06 -11.62 15.92
CA TYR A 49 -1.39 -12.51 17.03
C TYR A 49 -2.90 -12.66 17.09
N VAL A 50 -3.34 -13.91 17.15
CA VAL A 50 -4.75 -14.30 17.15
C VAL A 50 -4.94 -15.46 18.13
N GLU A 51 -6.12 -15.57 18.73
CA GLU A 51 -6.43 -16.65 19.68
C GLU A 51 -6.52 -18.01 18.97
N ASP A 52 -7.27 -18.08 17.87
CA ASP A 52 -7.42 -19.28 17.05
C ASP A 52 -6.71 -19.13 15.70
N MET A 53 -5.44 -19.53 15.67
CA MET A 53 -4.60 -19.47 14.47
C MET A 53 -5.17 -20.31 13.31
N ALA A 54 -5.70 -21.50 13.61
CA ALA A 54 -6.14 -22.44 12.58
C ALA A 54 -7.43 -21.95 11.90
N ALA A 55 -8.39 -21.46 12.69
CA ALA A 55 -9.62 -20.91 12.13
C ALA A 55 -9.37 -19.64 11.31
N VAL A 56 -8.49 -18.76 11.78
CA VAL A 56 -8.14 -17.53 11.04
C VAL A 56 -7.41 -17.87 9.74
N GLU A 57 -6.43 -18.77 9.78
CA GLU A 57 -5.72 -19.22 8.58
C GLU A 57 -6.68 -19.83 7.55
N ALA A 58 -7.57 -20.74 7.96
CA ALA A 58 -8.53 -21.38 7.09
C ALA A 58 -9.47 -20.35 6.42
N LYS A 59 -9.93 -19.33 7.17
CA LYS A 59 -10.74 -18.23 6.64
C LYS A 59 -9.97 -17.41 5.61
N LEU A 60 -8.73 -17.03 5.91
CA LEU A 60 -7.89 -16.27 4.99
C LEU A 60 -7.58 -17.05 3.71
N HIS A 61 -7.20 -18.33 3.83
CA HIS A 61 -6.95 -19.20 2.67
C HIS A 61 -8.20 -19.37 1.81
N LYS A 62 -9.38 -19.51 2.43
CA LYS A 62 -10.66 -19.56 1.71
C LYS A 62 -10.94 -18.26 0.98
N GLN A 63 -10.73 -17.12 1.63
CA GLN A 63 -10.99 -15.79 1.08
C GLN A 63 -10.08 -15.45 -0.11
N PHE A 64 -8.80 -15.84 -0.06
CA PHE A 64 -7.80 -15.55 -1.09
C PHE A 64 -7.46 -16.78 -1.95
N LYS A 65 -8.34 -17.78 -1.99
CA LYS A 65 -8.14 -19.03 -2.75
C LYS A 65 -7.84 -18.80 -4.23
N TYR A 66 -8.39 -17.73 -4.81
CA TYR A 66 -8.18 -17.37 -6.22
C TYR A 66 -6.74 -16.93 -6.52
N CYS A 67 -6.00 -16.46 -5.52
CA CYS A 67 -4.58 -16.09 -5.65
C CYS A 67 -3.64 -17.29 -5.44
N ASN A 68 -4.16 -18.48 -5.11
CA ASN A 68 -3.35 -19.61 -4.66
C ASN A 68 -2.49 -20.19 -5.79
N VAL A 69 -1.20 -20.34 -5.51
CA VAL A 69 -0.24 -20.99 -6.42
C VAL A 69 -0.31 -22.49 -6.19
N LYS A 70 -0.63 -23.22 -7.24
CA LYS A 70 -0.64 -24.69 -7.22
C LYS A 70 0.80 -25.21 -7.26
N LEU A 71 1.40 -25.42 -6.09
CA LEU A 71 2.68 -26.11 -5.96
C LEU A 71 2.45 -27.55 -5.50
N ALA A 72 3.24 -28.49 -6.03
CA ALA A 72 3.09 -29.92 -5.74
C ALA A 72 3.17 -30.26 -4.24
N LYS A 73 3.94 -29.49 -3.46
CA LYS A 73 4.20 -29.74 -2.03
C LYS A 73 3.58 -28.72 -1.08
N SER A 74 2.95 -27.65 -1.57
CA SER A 74 2.45 -26.57 -0.70
C SER A 74 1.25 -25.85 -1.32
N LYS A 75 0.16 -25.77 -0.57
CA LYS A 75 -1.04 -25.00 -0.91
C LYS A 75 -1.10 -23.66 -0.18
N GLU A 76 0.01 -23.21 0.41
CA GLU A 76 0.05 -22.02 1.28
C GLU A 76 0.66 -20.79 0.60
N TRP A 77 1.00 -20.89 -0.69
CA TRP A 77 1.60 -19.80 -1.46
C TRP A 77 0.55 -19.11 -2.32
N PHE A 78 0.66 -17.79 -2.43
CA PHE A 78 -0.28 -16.91 -3.11
C PHE A 78 0.51 -15.90 -3.94
N ASP A 79 0.09 -15.69 -5.19
CA ASP A 79 0.58 -14.59 -6.01
C ASP A 79 -0.37 -13.40 -5.79
N LEU A 80 0.08 -12.40 -5.05
CA LEU A 80 -0.71 -11.23 -4.65
C LEU A 80 -0.28 -10.00 -5.45
N ASN A 81 -1.21 -9.41 -6.20
CA ASN A 81 -1.00 -8.08 -6.76
C ASN A 81 -1.14 -7.00 -5.64
N PRO A 82 -0.86 -5.72 -5.92
CA PRO A 82 -0.91 -4.68 -4.88
C PRO A 82 -2.29 -4.54 -4.21
N VAL A 83 -3.37 -4.73 -4.97
CA VAL A 83 -4.74 -4.65 -4.45
C VAL A 83 -5.04 -5.84 -3.53
N ASP A 84 -4.66 -7.06 -3.93
CA ASP A 84 -4.81 -8.26 -3.11
C ASP A 84 -3.97 -8.17 -1.83
N LEU A 85 -2.75 -7.65 -1.92
CA LEU A 85 -1.89 -7.41 -0.76
C LEU A 85 -2.53 -6.42 0.22
N MET A 86 -3.14 -5.35 -0.28
CA MET A 86 -3.90 -4.39 0.54
C MET A 86 -5.10 -5.08 1.22
N ARG A 87 -5.85 -5.91 0.48
CA ARG A 87 -7.00 -6.65 1.02
C ARG A 87 -6.59 -7.67 2.09
N VAL A 88 -5.48 -8.37 1.90
CA VAL A 88 -4.90 -9.28 2.92
C VAL A 88 -4.54 -8.49 4.17
N ASN A 89 -3.87 -7.34 4.01
CA ASN A 89 -3.52 -6.48 5.14
C ASN A 89 -4.73 -5.97 5.92
N LEU A 90 -5.79 -5.57 5.21
CA LEU A 90 -7.06 -5.17 5.81
C LEU A 90 -7.72 -6.33 6.56
N ALA A 91 -7.75 -7.52 5.96
CA ALA A 91 -8.30 -8.72 6.60
C ALA A 91 -7.54 -9.06 7.89
N PHE A 92 -6.21 -8.92 7.88
CA PHE A 92 -5.37 -9.14 9.05
C PHE A 92 -5.69 -8.15 10.18
N SER A 93 -5.92 -6.88 9.85
CA SER A 93 -6.26 -5.85 10.84
C SER A 93 -7.58 -6.14 11.57
N ARG A 94 -8.49 -6.94 11.00
CA ARG A 94 -9.74 -7.34 11.66
C ARG A 94 -9.54 -8.39 12.75
N TYR A 95 -8.45 -9.14 12.70
CA TYR A 95 -8.15 -10.22 13.64
C TYR A 95 -7.06 -9.86 14.64
N SER A 96 -6.29 -8.80 14.38
CA SER A 96 -5.13 -8.46 15.18
C SER A 96 -5.55 -7.85 16.51
N SER A 97 -5.46 -8.62 17.60
CA SER A 97 -5.74 -8.12 18.95
C SER A 97 -4.69 -7.08 19.40
N HIS A 98 -3.45 -7.22 18.93
CA HIS A 98 -2.35 -6.26 19.16
C HIS A 98 -1.50 -6.14 17.89
N VAL A 99 -1.70 -5.06 17.13
CA VAL A 99 -0.83 -4.72 16.00
C VAL A 99 0.42 -4.05 16.58
N ILE A 100 1.49 -4.80 16.85
CA ILE A 100 2.84 -4.20 16.83
C ILE A 100 3.19 -4.11 15.35
N ALA A 101 2.72 -3.04 14.72
CA ALA A 101 3.17 -2.74 13.37
C ALA A 101 4.59 -2.17 13.49
N ASP A 102 5.58 -2.98 13.15
CA ASP A 102 6.78 -2.44 12.51
C ASP A 102 6.34 -1.88 11.15
N ILE A 103 5.77 -0.68 11.19
CA ILE A 103 5.59 0.15 10.00
C ILE A 103 7.01 0.59 9.68
N SER A 104 7.71 -0.18 8.84
CA SER A 104 8.83 0.38 8.09
C SER A 104 8.31 1.65 7.43
N PRO A 105 8.87 2.84 7.72
CA PRO A 105 8.37 4.07 7.16
C PRO A 105 8.53 3.95 5.65
N VAL A 106 7.40 3.77 4.96
CA VAL A 106 7.32 3.96 3.53
C VAL A 106 7.90 5.34 3.30
N LYS A 107 9.08 5.40 2.68
CA LYS A 107 9.68 6.65 2.21
C LYS A 107 8.76 7.16 1.11
N ILE A 108 7.68 7.84 1.50
CA ILE A 108 6.81 8.57 0.59
C ILE A 108 7.70 9.67 0.02
N SER A 109 8.25 9.42 -1.15
CA SER A 109 8.97 10.44 -1.91
C SER A 109 7.99 11.58 -2.16
N PHE A 110 8.34 12.80 -1.72
CA PHE A 110 7.56 14.04 -1.88
C PHE A 110 7.11 14.33 -3.34
N GLY A 111 7.58 13.57 -4.33
CA GLY A 111 7.16 13.67 -5.73
C GLY A 111 5.66 13.47 -5.95
N LEU A 112 4.99 12.59 -5.21
CA LEU A 112 3.54 12.36 -5.39
C LEU A 112 2.68 13.52 -4.85
N LEU A 113 3.14 14.22 -3.80
CA LEU A 113 2.46 15.40 -3.28
C LEU A 113 2.61 16.59 -4.23
N GLY A 114 3.80 16.74 -4.84
CA GLY A 114 4.08 17.80 -5.82
C GLY A 114 3.22 17.72 -7.07
N ILE A 115 2.94 16.50 -7.57
CA ILE A 115 2.07 16.29 -8.74
C ILE A 115 0.63 16.69 -8.44
N ALA A 116 0.11 16.35 -7.25
CA ALA A 116 -1.25 16.72 -6.85
C ALA A 116 -1.44 18.25 -6.71
N VAL A 117 -0.44 18.96 -6.16
CA VAL A 117 -0.47 20.44 -6.04
C VAL A 117 -0.41 21.10 -7.42
N LEU A 118 0.42 20.59 -8.34
CA LEU A 118 0.52 21.12 -9.70
C LEU A 118 -0.79 20.95 -10.49
N ILE A 119 -1.47 19.81 -10.36
CA ILE A 119 -2.76 19.57 -11.01
C ILE A 119 -3.83 20.54 -10.47
N MET A 120 -3.87 20.76 -9.16
CA MET A 120 -4.82 21.71 -8.54
C MET A 120 -4.54 23.16 -8.97
N ALA A 121 -3.26 23.57 -9.06
CA ALA A 121 -2.89 24.90 -9.52
C ALA A 121 -3.26 25.14 -11.00
N LEU A 122 -3.07 24.14 -11.87
CA LEU A 122 -3.48 24.21 -13.27
C LEU A 122 -4.99 24.41 -13.43
N ILE A 123 -5.81 23.75 -12.61
CA ILE A 123 -7.27 23.90 -12.65
C ILE A 123 -7.70 25.28 -12.13
N ALA A 124 -7.05 25.81 -11.08
CA ALA A 124 -7.36 27.13 -10.52
C ALA A 124 -7.05 28.30 -11.49
N THR A 125 -6.05 28.16 -12.36
CA THR A 125 -5.72 29.21 -13.34
C THR A 125 -6.73 29.37 -14.48
N GLN A 126 -7.58 28.36 -14.73
CA GLN A 126 -8.56 28.42 -15.82
C GLN A 126 -9.91 29.00 -15.39
N THR A 127 -10.15 29.18 -14.08
CA THR A 127 -11.48 29.56 -13.55
C THR A 127 -11.54 30.98 -13.01
N THR A 128 -10.56 31.85 -13.28
CA THR A 128 -10.63 33.25 -12.84
C THR A 128 -11.36 34.11 -13.89
N PRO A 129 -12.63 34.51 -13.66
CA PRO A 129 -13.29 35.51 -14.51
C PRO A 129 -12.57 36.85 -14.39
N LYS A 130 -12.29 37.45 -15.55
CA LYS A 130 -11.64 38.75 -15.72
C LYS A 130 -12.51 39.85 -15.07
N GLN A 131 -12.21 40.24 -13.83
CA GLN A 131 -12.85 41.42 -13.22
C GLN A 131 -12.41 42.66 -14.00
N GLN A 132 -13.37 43.29 -14.69
CA GLN A 132 -13.19 44.62 -15.27
C GLN A 132 -12.88 45.61 -14.15
N GLN A 133 -11.71 46.21 -14.22
CA GLN A 133 -11.27 47.27 -13.33
C GLN A 133 -12.15 48.50 -13.57
N LEU A 134 -12.93 48.92 -12.58
CA LEU A 134 -13.66 50.19 -12.60
C LEU A 134 -12.65 51.34 -12.54
N GLU A 135 -12.48 52.02 -13.67
CA GLU A 135 -11.67 53.24 -13.80
C GLU A 135 -12.38 54.40 -13.07
N ILE A 136 -11.99 54.66 -11.81
CA ILE A 136 -12.44 55.85 -11.09
C ILE A 136 -11.59 57.02 -11.58
N LYS A 137 -12.17 57.88 -12.42
CA LYS A 137 -11.55 59.16 -12.80
C LYS A 137 -11.48 60.09 -11.57
N PRO A 138 -10.34 60.72 -11.29
CA PRO A 138 -10.24 61.69 -10.20
C PRO A 138 -11.02 62.96 -10.54
N ILE A 139 -11.88 63.38 -9.60
CA ILE A 139 -12.52 64.70 -9.60
C ILE A 139 -11.44 65.74 -9.31
N VAL A 140 -11.21 66.65 -10.25
CA VAL A 140 -10.33 67.81 -10.06
C VAL A 140 -11.14 68.90 -9.37
N GLU A 141 -10.93 69.08 -8.07
CA GLU A 141 -11.33 70.31 -7.37
C GLU A 141 -10.51 71.47 -7.92
N ARG A 142 -11.15 72.37 -8.69
CA ARG A 142 -10.54 73.65 -9.05
C ARG A 142 -10.97 74.68 -8.01
N GLY A 143 -10.01 75.05 -7.18
CA GLY A 143 -10.15 76.05 -6.14
C GLY A 143 -10.62 77.40 -6.67
N VAL A 144 -11.46 78.02 -5.84
CA VAL A 144 -11.83 79.43 -5.87
C VAL A 144 -10.59 80.28 -5.62
N ASN A 145 -10.38 81.32 -6.42
CA ASN A 145 -9.61 82.49 -6.01
C ASN A 145 -10.17 83.73 -6.72
N LEU A 146 -10.76 84.59 -5.87
CA LEU A 146 -10.93 86.06 -5.90
C LEU A 146 -11.39 86.73 -7.20
#